data_AF-A0A941YYN7-F1
#
_entry.id   AF-A0A941YYN7-F1
#
_cell.length_a   1.000
_cell.length_b   1.000
_cell.length_c   1.000
_cell.angle_alpha   90.00
_cell.angle_beta   90.00
_cell.angle_gamma   90.00
#
_symmetry.space_group_name_H-M   'P 1'
#
loop_
_entity.id
_entity.type
_entity.pdbx_description
1 polymer ?
#
loop_
_entity_poly.entity_id
_entity_poly.type
_entity_poly.pdbx_seq_one_letter_code
_entity_poly.pdbx_strand_id
1 'polypeptide(L)'
;MTAVPGSTEMTEPLCFAGAVACTRGAGALGLTLAGRDAAGQPLTVAFAAPAPTALPAQLHDACVAPAAAGTYRIRGADGEWLFAAPPAHVHRDVGAAFYRAIPPRPVPLAKRLFWRAVLGLAGSRSGMALLRTLRGSS
;
A
#
# COMPACT_ATOMS: atom_id res chain seq x y z
N MET A 1 24.19 2.46 16.71
CA MET A 1 22.98 2.87 15.95
C MET A 1 22.64 1.75 14.99
N THR A 2 21.72 0.89 15.40
CA THR A 2 21.30 -0.29 14.65
C THR A 2 20.31 0.14 13.57
N ALA A 3 20.68 -0.02 12.30
CA ALA A 3 19.80 0.21 11.16
C ALA A 3 18.61 -0.75 11.23
N VAL A 4 17.39 -0.22 11.11
CA VAL A 4 16.16 -0.99 11.01
C VAL A 4 16.13 -1.67 9.64
N PRO A 5 16.15 -3.01 9.55
CA PRO A 5 16.05 -3.70 8.27
C PRO A 5 14.60 -3.65 7.78
N GLY A 6 14.37 -2.87 6.73
CA GLY A 6 13.05 -2.68 6.12
C GLY A 6 12.92 -1.39 5.32
N SER A 7 13.82 -0.42 5.53
CA SER A 7 13.94 0.78 4.69
C SER A 7 14.64 0.41 3.38
N THR A 8 13.90 -0.07 2.39
CA THR A 8 14.44 -0.17 1.03
C THR A 8 14.72 1.25 0.55
N GLU A 9 15.98 1.69 0.62
CA GLU A 9 16.37 2.96 0.01
C GLU A 9 16.03 2.90 -1.48
N MET A 10 15.30 3.91 -1.95
CA MET A 10 14.88 3.99 -3.36
C MET A 10 16.14 4.18 -4.21
N THR A 11 16.70 3.07 -4.69
CA THR A 11 17.97 3.04 -5.43
C THR A 11 17.73 3.24 -6.93
N GLU A 12 16.55 2.83 -7.41
CA GLU A 12 16.14 2.99 -8.80
C GLU A 12 15.10 4.10 -8.95
N PRO A 13 15.10 4.82 -10.09
CA PRO A 13 14.09 5.81 -10.39
C PRO A 13 12.71 5.14 -10.50
N LEU A 14 11.74 5.73 -9.84
CA LEU A 14 10.36 5.26 -9.83
C LEU A 14 9.49 6.21 -10.66
N CYS A 15 8.98 5.72 -11.78
CA CYS A 15 8.18 6.51 -12.70
C CYS A 15 6.70 6.15 -12.65
N PHE A 16 5.88 7.18 -12.67
CA PHE A 16 4.44 7.12 -12.82
C PHE A 16 4.08 7.28 -14.30
N ALA A 17 2.98 6.66 -14.72
CA ALA A 17 2.37 6.82 -16.03
C ALA A 17 1.08 7.64 -15.91
N GLY A 18 1.01 8.76 -16.65
CA GLY A 18 -0.13 9.66 -16.67
C GLY A 18 -0.21 10.58 -15.44
N ALA A 19 -1.44 10.87 -15.01
CA ALA A 19 -1.69 11.82 -13.93
C ALA A 19 -1.22 11.31 -12.56
N VAL A 20 -0.57 12.19 -11.81
CA VAL A 20 -0.07 11.95 -10.44
C VAL A 20 -0.63 13.01 -9.53
N ALA A 21 -1.36 12.59 -8.50
CA ALA A 21 -1.85 13.47 -7.45
C ALA A 21 -0.72 13.75 -6.43
N CYS A 22 -0.48 15.02 -6.15
CA CYS A 22 0.50 15.49 -5.17
C CYS A 22 -0.23 16.01 -3.94
N THR A 23 -0.39 15.15 -2.94
CA THR A 23 -1.09 15.49 -1.69
C THR A 23 -0.08 15.97 -0.65
N ARG A 24 -0.35 17.14 -0.08
CA ARG A 24 0.43 17.69 1.04
C ARG A 24 -0.19 17.22 2.34
N GLY A 25 0.63 16.68 3.24
CA GLY A 25 0.19 16.24 4.57
C GLY A 25 0.62 17.22 5.66
N ALA A 26 -0.19 17.34 6.71
CA ALA A 26 0.14 18.11 7.91
C ALA A 26 0.79 17.26 9.02
N GLY A 27 1.06 15.96 8.76
CA GLY A 27 1.58 14.99 9.72
C GLY A 27 2.99 14.50 9.41
N ALA A 28 3.33 13.30 9.91
CA ALA A 28 4.66 12.69 9.73
C ALA A 28 5.04 12.46 8.25
N LEU A 29 4.04 12.35 7.36
CA LEU A 29 4.21 12.35 5.91
C LEU A 29 3.79 13.72 5.38
N GLY A 30 4.76 14.51 4.92
CA GLY A 30 4.51 15.87 4.43
C GLY A 30 4.19 15.92 2.93
N LEU A 31 4.56 14.89 2.17
CA LEU A 31 4.26 14.76 0.74
C LEU A 31 3.91 13.31 0.38
N THR A 32 2.82 13.14 -0.35
CA THR A 32 2.43 11.86 -0.95
C THR A 32 2.17 12.06 -2.44
N LEU A 33 2.79 11.23 -3.27
CA LEU A 33 2.55 11.12 -4.70
C LEU A 33 1.75 9.84 -4.96
N ALA A 34 0.59 9.95 -5.61
CA ALA A 34 -0.27 8.81 -5.93
C ALA A 34 -0.63 8.79 -7.41
N GLY A 35 -0.49 7.63 -8.03
CA GLY A 35 -0.77 7.44 -9.45
C GLY A 35 -0.69 5.98 -9.84
N ARG A 36 -0.22 5.71 -11.06
CA ARG A 36 -0.01 4.36 -11.58
C ARG A 36 1.40 4.21 -12.13
N ASP A 37 1.96 3.01 -12.11
CA ASP A 37 3.19 2.70 -12.83
C ASP A 37 2.92 2.35 -14.31
N ALA A 38 3.99 2.07 -15.06
CA ALA A 38 3.90 1.70 -16.48
C ALA A 38 3.07 0.43 -16.77
N ALA A 39 2.91 -0.46 -15.78
CA ALA A 39 2.05 -1.63 -15.87
C ALA A 39 0.60 -1.33 -15.47
N GLY A 40 0.27 -0.05 -15.25
CA GLY A 40 -1.03 0.43 -14.82
C GLY A 40 -1.38 0.06 -13.37
N GLN A 41 -0.41 -0.42 -12.58
CA GLN A 41 -0.65 -0.78 -11.18
C GLN A 41 -0.65 0.46 -10.29
N PRO A 42 -1.51 0.53 -9.26
CA PRO A 42 -1.47 1.62 -8.28
C PRO A 42 -0.09 1.75 -7.65
N LEU A 43 0.42 2.97 -7.67
CA LEU A 43 1.72 3.31 -7.12
C LEU A 43 1.56 4.52 -6.20
N THR A 44 2.09 4.41 -4.98
CA THR A 44 2.10 5.51 -4.01
C THR A 44 3.49 5.66 -3.43
N VAL A 45 4.01 6.89 -3.43
CA VAL A 45 5.28 7.24 -2.80
C VAL A 45 5.01 8.31 -1.75
N ALA A 46 5.43 8.05 -0.51
CA ALA A 46 5.27 9.00 0.58
C ALA A 46 6.63 9.41 1.14
N PHE A 47 6.78 10.70 1.43
CA PHE A 47 7.99 11.29 2.00
C PHE A 47 7.69 11.86 3.37
N ALA A 48 8.58 11.55 4.32
CA ALA A 48 8.58 12.15 5.65
C ALA A 48 9.26 13.53 5.65
N ALA A 49 8.87 14.39 4.71
CA ALA A 49 9.40 15.73 4.53
C ALA A 49 8.30 16.65 3.99
N PRO A 50 8.36 17.96 4.32
CA PRO A 50 7.41 18.92 3.78
C PRO A 50 7.49 18.94 2.25
N ALA A 51 6.31 19.02 1.61
CA ALA A 51 6.23 19.15 0.16
C ALA A 51 6.89 20.45 -0.32
N PRO A 52 7.60 20.44 -1.46
CA PRO A 52 8.13 21.66 -2.05
C PRO A 52 7.00 22.66 -2.34
N THR A 53 7.20 23.92 -1.99
CA THR A 53 6.17 24.96 -2.14
C THR A 53 5.78 25.18 -3.59
N ALA A 54 6.75 25.05 -4.51
CA ALA A 54 6.56 25.19 -5.95
C ALA A 54 6.04 23.92 -6.64
N LEU A 55 5.83 22.81 -5.91
CA LEU A 55 5.29 21.59 -6.50
C LEU A 55 3.80 21.81 -6.84
N PRO A 56 3.33 21.53 -8.06
CA PRO A 56 1.90 21.62 -8.35
C PRO A 56 1.12 20.54 -7.58
N ALA A 57 -0.21 20.71 -7.48
CA ALA A 57 -1.08 19.71 -6.86
C ALA A 57 -1.26 18.45 -7.72
N GLN A 58 -0.94 18.55 -9.01
CA GLN A 58 -1.01 17.45 -9.97
C GLN A 58 0.18 17.54 -10.92
N LEU A 59 0.77 16.39 -11.23
CA LEU A 59 1.83 16.22 -12.21
C LEU A 59 1.39 15.22 -13.29
N HIS A 60 2.10 15.21 -14.42
CA HIS A 60 1.97 14.19 -15.45
C HIS A 60 3.31 13.51 -15.73
N ASP A 61 3.26 12.19 -15.91
CA ASP A 61 4.40 11.32 -16.24
C ASP A 61 5.60 11.56 -15.32
N ALA A 62 5.31 11.67 -14.01
CA ALA A 62 6.32 12.04 -13.04
C ALA A 62 7.31 10.90 -12.76
N CYS A 63 8.59 11.21 -12.60
CA CYS A 63 9.62 10.28 -12.15
C CYS A 63 10.29 10.80 -10.88
N VAL A 64 10.42 9.93 -9.90
CA VAL A 64 11.11 10.18 -8.63
C VAL A 64 12.43 9.45 -8.67
N ALA A 65 13.54 10.15 -8.40
CA ALA A 65 14.85 9.54 -8.30
C ALA A 65 15.65 10.10 -7.11
N PRO A 66 16.53 9.30 -6.48
CA PRO A 66 17.54 9.85 -5.59
C PRO A 66 18.47 10.80 -6.38
N ALA A 67 18.81 11.95 -5.81
CA ALA A 67 19.76 12.90 -6.39
C ALA A 67 21.10 12.92 -5.65
N ALA A 68 21.04 12.87 -4.33
CA ALA A 68 22.17 12.80 -3.41
C ALA A 68 21.69 12.16 -2.10
N ALA A 69 22.60 11.92 -1.15
CA ALA A 69 22.23 11.41 0.16
C ALA A 69 21.13 12.29 0.80
N GLY A 70 19.98 11.69 1.10
CA GLY A 70 18.83 12.39 1.70
C GLY A 70 18.16 13.44 0.80
N THR A 71 18.40 13.42 -0.52
CA THR A 71 17.80 14.35 -1.47
C THR A 71 17.14 13.61 -2.61
N TYR A 72 15.90 13.99 -2.92
CA TYR A 72 15.11 13.41 -3.99
C TYR A 72 14.80 14.44 -5.07
N ARG A 73 14.63 13.92 -6.27
CA ARG A 73 14.30 14.68 -7.48
C ARG A 73 13.02 14.14 -8.07
N ILE A 74 12.03 15.01 -8.20
CA ILE A 74 10.78 14.74 -8.92
C ILE A 74 10.90 15.46 -10.25
N ARG A 75 10.85 14.72 -11.35
CA ARG A 75 10.65 15.28 -12.70
C ARG A 75 9.23 15.01 -13.12
N GLY A 76 8.60 15.94 -13.83
CA GLY A 76 7.35 15.72 -14.55
C GLY A 76 7.37 16.52 -15.84
N ALA A 77 6.29 16.46 -16.62
CA ALA A 77 6.15 17.26 -17.83
C ALA A 77 6.28 18.78 -17.57
N ASP A 78 5.83 19.23 -16.39
CA ASP A 78 5.74 20.64 -16.03
C ASP A 78 7.03 21.20 -15.39
N GLY A 79 8.04 20.36 -15.15
CA GLY A 79 9.31 20.80 -14.56
C GLY A 79 10.02 19.76 -13.70
N GLU A 80 10.98 20.24 -12.91
CA GLU A 80 11.80 19.44 -12.01
C GLU A 80 11.88 20.10 -10.63
N TRP A 81 11.73 19.29 -9.58
CA TRP A 81 11.75 19.73 -8.19
C TRP A 81 12.73 18.88 -7.40
N LEU A 82 13.62 19.56 -6.68
CA LEU A 82 14.57 18.96 -5.76
C LEU A 82 14.15 19.27 -4.33
N PHE A 83 14.24 18.28 -3.46
CA PHE A 83 13.97 18.49 -2.04
C PHE A 83 14.72 17.50 -1.16
N ALA A 84 15.10 17.99 0.01
CA ALA A 84 15.70 17.16 1.05
C ALA A 84 14.60 16.39 1.77
N ALA A 85 14.76 15.08 1.88
CA ALA A 85 13.85 14.22 2.62
C ALA A 85 14.58 13.02 3.21
N PRO A 86 14.16 12.54 4.41
CA PRO A 86 14.49 11.20 4.86
C PRO A 86 14.07 10.13 3.81
N PRO A 87 14.53 8.88 3.95
CA PRO A 87 14.18 7.80 3.02
C PRO A 87 12.69 7.72 2.71
N ALA A 88 12.36 7.67 1.42
CA ALA A 88 10.98 7.61 0.95
C ALA A 88 10.37 6.24 1.24
N HIS A 89 9.08 6.24 1.58
CA HIS A 89 8.31 5.02 1.76
C HIS A 89 7.54 4.74 0.46
N VAL A 90 7.93 3.67 -0.24
CA VAL A 90 7.28 3.25 -1.49
C VAL A 90 6.25 2.18 -1.18
N HIS A 91 5.00 2.42 -1.57
CA HIS A 91 3.93 1.45 -1.53
C HIS A 91 3.53 1.08 -2.95
N ARG A 92 3.84 -0.15 -3.35
CA ARG A 92 3.39 -0.74 -4.62
C ARG A 92 2.31 -1.76 -4.31
N ASP A 93 1.10 -1.57 -4.82
CA ASP A 93 0.04 -2.56 -4.68
C ASP A 93 0.31 -3.73 -5.63
N VAL A 94 1.08 -4.71 -5.14
CA VAL A 94 1.34 -5.97 -5.84
C VAL A 94 0.28 -7.02 -5.54
N GLY A 95 -0.74 -6.70 -4.74
CA GLY A 95 -1.73 -7.66 -4.27
C GLY A 95 -2.50 -8.29 -5.43
N ALA A 96 -3.00 -7.47 -6.35
CA ALA A 96 -3.74 -7.98 -7.51
C ALA A 96 -2.89 -8.90 -8.41
N ALA A 97 -1.64 -8.51 -8.67
CA ALA A 97 -0.71 -9.32 -9.46
C ALA A 97 -0.37 -10.64 -8.74
N PHE A 98 -0.11 -10.58 -7.44
CA PHE A 98 0.17 -11.74 -6.60
C PHE A 98 -1.02 -12.72 -6.53
N TYR A 99 -2.24 -12.21 -6.30
CA TYR A 99 -3.44 -13.05 -6.27
C TYR A 99 -3.81 -13.63 -7.63
N ARG A 100 -3.46 -12.99 -8.75
CA ARG A 100 -3.59 -13.59 -10.08
C ARG A 100 -2.58 -14.71 -10.32
N ALA A 101 -1.36 -14.57 -9.79
CA ALA A 101 -0.31 -15.56 -9.97
C ALA A 101 -0.53 -16.84 -9.13
N ILE A 102 -1.27 -16.74 -8.02
CA ILE A 102 -1.57 -17.88 -7.15
C ILE A 102 -2.95 -18.43 -7.51
N PRO A 103 -3.05 -19.67 -8.04
CA PRO A 103 -4.35 -20.27 -8.31
C PRO A 103 -5.18 -20.32 -7.01
N PRO A 104 -6.47 -19.94 -7.06
CA PRO A 104 -7.31 -19.94 -5.87
C PRO A 104 -7.39 -21.37 -5.33
N ARG A 105 -7.00 -21.56 -4.07
CA ARG A 105 -7.16 -22.88 -3.43
C ARG A 105 -8.66 -23.19 -3.34
N PRO A 106 -9.16 -24.28 -3.95
CA PRO A 106 -10.56 -24.64 -3.83
C PRO A 106 -10.86 -24.91 -2.35
N VAL A 107 -11.81 -24.15 -1.78
CA VAL A 107 -12.26 -24.42 -0.42
C VAL A 107 -13.10 -25.70 -0.47
N PRO A 108 -12.75 -26.75 0.30
CA PRO A 108 -13.54 -27.98 0.32
C PRO A 108 -15.00 -27.67 0.65
N LEU A 109 -15.93 -28.21 -0.12
CA LEU A 109 -17.38 -27.94 0.04
C LEU A 109 -17.86 -28.30 1.45
N ALA A 110 -17.35 -29.39 2.02
CA ALA A 110 -17.62 -29.80 3.39
C ALA A 110 -17.25 -28.71 4.41
N LYS A 111 -16.10 -28.04 4.22
CA LYS A 111 -15.66 -26.93 5.08
C LYS A 111 -16.58 -25.71 4.94
N ARG A 112 -17.07 -25.41 3.74
CA ARG A 112 -18.06 -24.32 3.52
C ARG A 112 -19.39 -24.61 4.22
N LEU A 113 -19.89 -25.84 4.08
CA LEU A 113 -21.14 -26.28 4.73
C LEU A 113 -21.01 -26.25 6.25
N PHE A 114 -19.90 -26.78 6.78
CA PHE A 114 -19.60 -26.73 8.21
C PHE A 114 -19.63 -25.30 8.76
N TRP A 115 -18.93 -24.36 8.10
CA TRP A 115 -18.92 -22.97 8.56
C TRP A 115 -20.27 -22.28 8.44
N ARG A 116 -21.07 -22.57 7.40
CA ARG A 116 -22.45 -22.05 7.30
C ARG A 116 -23.33 -22.57 8.45
N ALA A 117 -23.20 -23.84 8.83
CA ALA A 117 -23.93 -24.42 9.94
C ALA A 117 -23.48 -23.81 11.29
N VAL A 118 -22.16 -23.70 11.53
CA VAL A 118 -21.60 -23.10 12.75
C VAL A 118 -22.03 -21.64 12.89
N LEU A 119 -21.92 -20.84 11.84
CA LEU A 119 -22.31 -19.43 11.86
C LEU A 119 -23.83 -19.26 12.01
N GLY A 120 -24.63 -20.13 11.37
CA GLY A 120 -26.08 -20.17 11.56
C GLY A 120 -26.47 -20.51 13.00
N LEU A 121 -25.79 -21.48 13.60
CA LEU A 121 -25.98 -21.86 15.01
C LEU A 121 -25.58 -20.72 15.95
N ALA A 122 -24.43 -20.10 15.73
CA ALA A 122 -23.96 -18.96 16.53
C ALA A 122 -24.89 -17.75 16.45
N GLY A 123 -25.56 -17.55 15.31
CA GLY A 123 -26.58 -16.49 15.12
C GLY A 123 -27.92 -16.76 15.82
N SER A 124 -28.12 -17.94 16.40
CA SER A 124 -29.36 -18.33 17.09
C SER A 124 -29.14 -18.57 18.58
N ARG A 125 -30.09 -18.16 19.43
CA ARG A 125 -30.01 -18.38 20.89
C ARG A 125 -29.93 -19.87 21.25
N SER A 126 -30.65 -20.71 20.49
CA SER A 126 -30.67 -22.17 20.65
C SER A 126 -29.35 -22.82 20.20
N GLY A 127 -28.76 -22.34 19.10
CA GLY A 127 -27.48 -22.85 18.61
C GLY A 127 -26.30 -22.48 19.50
N MET A 128 -26.32 -21.31 20.15
CA MET A 128 -25.35 -20.96 21.19
C MET A 128 -25.46 -21.85 22.44
N ALA A 129 -26.66 -22.29 22.82
CA ALA A 129 -26.83 -23.24 23.91
C ALA A 129 -26.22 -24.61 23.57
N LEU A 130 -26.43 -25.08 22.33
CA LEU A 130 -25.84 -26.32 21.82
C LEU A 130 -24.31 -26.25 21.68
N LEU A 131 -23.76 -25.12 21.23
CA LEU A 131 -22.31 -24.92 21.13
C LEU A 131 -21.63 -24.89 22.51
N ARG A 132 -22.33 -24.39 23.53
CA ARG A 132 -21.83 -24.38 24.91
C ARG A 132 -21.84 -25.77 25.55
N THR A 133 -22.84 -26.60 25.28
CA THR A 133 -22.86 -27.98 25.80
C THR A 133 -21.78 -28.84 25.16
N LEU A 134 -21.53 -28.69 23.85
CA LEU A 134 -20.45 -29.39 23.14
C LEU A 134 -19.04 -28.96 23.58
N ARG A 135 -18.89 -27.76 24.14
CA ARG A 135 -17.60 -27.26 24.67
C ARG A 135 -17.34 -27.70 26.12
N GLY A 136 -18.34 -28.24 26.81
CA GLY A 136 -18.26 -28.69 28.22
C GLY A 136 -17.98 -30.18 28.41
N SER A 137 -17.87 -30.96 27.33
CA SER A 137 -17.51 -32.38 27.38
C SER A 137 -16.06 -32.59 26.90
N SER A 138 -15.10 -32.21 27.74
CA SER A 138 -13.71 -32.68 27.65
C SER A 138 -13.28 -33.22 29.00
#